data_AF-A0A7T2VZI4-F1
#
_entry.id   AF-A0A7T2VZI4-F1
#
_cell.length_a   1.000
_cell.length_b   1.000
_cell.length_c   1.000
_cell.angle_alpha   90.00
_cell.angle_beta   90.00
_cell.angle_gamma   90.00
#
_symmetry.space_group_name_H-M   'P 1'
#
loop_
_entity.id
_entity.type
_entity.pdbx_description
1 polymer ?
#
loop_
_entity_poly.entity_id
_entity_poly.type
_entity_poly.pdbx_seq_one_letter_code
_entity_poly.pdbx_strand_id
1 'polypeptide(L)'
;MLTVSTLAAAALATGMGSAIVVQDQASLRAAPRDGAQQQASLWQGEVLEIRGERLDYLQVWDHKRERGGFIRASDVRRVAMTEAEAPALLAVLRFVQDTPGAEALGIGLAAAYLQAAPARTLAGAEGAQAFDALGGFADRLARRASAAAPGKTSGATLSAHLDVANGYGLRFATYEVEGRMQVCYEGEFFRRVLAMPAADAPQRARAALALTRPECVDPDLPAHERARMHAWQADVLERVDVTGLPPYLRGRVQMRRASVWAALAFQQARKSMADPAVAASAARALAEFTGVSKSDLPDEDQSAYNDAAMRVSAVRWALSPVATAAPAAGARPTLLTEPGAAGETCVLLVDAQHGAKAPLLRRCTYGVVWAASASTNREGTAVALAVQPLEGWRELWVLRKTEAGWLADVLPPAATAPETGVAEWAGWVPGGQLMLVAREARGQGRYRKSFEVVRLDGLATERVTSDVSALPLFQRWQDPAWKRQSLSLR
;
A
#
# COMPACT_ATOMS: atom_id res chain seq x y z
N MET A 1 -31.32 -66.14 19.63
CA MET A 1 -29.93 -66.05 19.13
C MET A 1 -30.00 -65.73 17.64
N LEU A 2 -29.85 -64.45 17.29
CA LEU A 2 -29.88 -63.97 15.91
C LEU A 2 -28.53 -63.33 15.61
N THR A 3 -27.95 -63.77 14.50
CA THR A 3 -26.54 -63.76 14.16
C THR A 3 -26.01 -62.39 13.75
N VAL A 4 -24.79 -62.14 14.23
CA VAL A 4 -23.84 -61.09 13.85
C VAL A 4 -23.60 -61.12 12.33
N SER A 5 -24.37 -60.37 11.53
CA SER A 5 -24.12 -60.27 10.07
C SER A 5 -24.61 -58.99 9.39
N THR A 6 -25.17 -58.01 10.11
CA THR A 6 -25.65 -56.75 9.50
C THR A 6 -24.86 -55.49 9.90
N LEU A 7 -23.79 -55.62 10.68
CA LEU A 7 -22.93 -54.49 11.09
C LEU A 7 -21.64 -54.33 10.26
N ALA A 8 -21.40 -55.19 9.26
CA ALA A 8 -20.18 -55.15 8.45
C ALA A 8 -20.31 -54.37 7.12
N ALA A 9 -21.51 -53.90 6.74
CA ALA A 9 -21.72 -53.21 5.45
C ALA A 9 -21.75 -51.68 5.55
N ALA A 10 -21.74 -51.10 6.75
CA ALA A 10 -21.76 -49.64 6.96
C ALA A 10 -20.39 -49.05 7.36
N ALA A 11 -19.32 -49.87 7.36
CA ALA A 11 -17.97 -49.46 7.75
C ALA A 11 -16.95 -49.44 6.57
N LEU A 12 -17.42 -49.52 5.32
CA LEU A 12 -16.56 -49.49 4.13
C LEU A 12 -16.71 -48.23 3.25
N ALA A 13 -17.44 -47.21 3.70
CA ALA A 13 -17.61 -45.96 2.96
C ALA A 13 -16.66 -44.82 3.40
N THR A 14 -15.73 -45.06 4.32
CA THR A 14 -14.77 -44.04 4.82
C THR A 14 -13.35 -44.19 4.27
N GLY A 15 -13.13 -45.01 3.23
CA GLY A 15 -11.78 -45.42 2.80
C GLY A 15 -11.24 -44.81 1.51
N MET A 16 -12.03 -44.07 0.71
CA MET A 16 -11.63 -43.73 -0.66
C MET A 16 -10.89 -42.40 -0.83
N GLY A 17 -10.75 -41.61 0.24
CA GLY A 17 -9.99 -40.37 0.27
C GLY A 17 -10.71 -39.18 -0.38
N SER A 18 -9.96 -38.09 -0.55
CA SER A 18 -10.45 -36.85 -1.16
C SER A 18 -9.74 -36.59 -2.49
N ALA A 19 -10.34 -35.76 -3.33
CA ALA A 19 -9.75 -35.29 -4.57
C ALA A 19 -9.77 -33.77 -4.61
N ILE A 20 -8.67 -33.13 -5.02
CA ILE A 20 -8.60 -31.70 -5.28
C ILE A 20 -8.64 -31.49 -6.78
N VAL A 21 -9.54 -30.63 -7.27
CA VAL A 21 -9.58 -30.24 -8.67
C VAL A 21 -8.31 -29.46 -9.03
N VAL A 22 -7.64 -29.82 -10.13
CA VAL A 22 -6.37 -29.21 -10.56
C VAL A 22 -6.51 -28.38 -11.85
N GLN A 23 -7.68 -28.38 -12.48
CA GLN A 23 -7.97 -27.62 -13.70
C GLN A 23 -9.14 -26.66 -13.47
N ASP A 24 -9.09 -25.51 -14.14
CA ASP A 24 -10.25 -24.62 -14.22
C ASP A 24 -11.33 -25.24 -15.12
N GLN A 25 -12.59 -25.03 -14.77
CA GLN A 25 -13.76 -25.51 -15.51
C GLN A 25 -13.84 -27.03 -15.70
N ALA A 26 -13.33 -27.80 -14.74
CA ALA A 26 -13.46 -29.26 -14.74
C ALA A 26 -14.93 -29.69 -14.71
N SER A 27 -15.31 -30.64 -15.56
CA SER A 27 -16.71 -31.03 -15.74
C SER A 27 -17.14 -32.12 -14.76
N LEU A 28 -18.09 -31.82 -13.88
CA LEU A 28 -18.82 -32.82 -13.11
C LEU A 28 -19.98 -33.36 -13.95
N ARG A 29 -19.99 -34.65 -14.26
CA ARG A 29 -20.93 -35.28 -15.20
C ARG A 29 -21.83 -36.30 -14.52
N ALA A 30 -23.02 -36.51 -15.08
CA ALA A 30 -23.99 -37.49 -14.56
C ALA A 30 -23.56 -38.97 -14.77
N ALA A 31 -22.62 -39.24 -15.68
CA ALA A 31 -22.12 -40.58 -15.98
C ALA A 31 -20.63 -40.53 -16.42
N PRO A 32 -19.87 -41.63 -16.30
CA PRO A 32 -18.43 -41.68 -16.60
C PRO A 32 -18.16 -41.75 -18.10
N ARG A 33 -18.54 -40.72 -18.84
CA ARG A 33 -18.28 -40.58 -20.28
C ARG A 33 -18.35 -39.13 -20.76
N ASP A 34 -17.51 -38.84 -21.76
CA ASP A 34 -17.66 -37.86 -22.83
C ASP A 34 -18.87 -36.92 -22.79
N GLY A 35 -19.86 -37.37 -23.56
CA GLY A 35 -21.13 -36.70 -23.79
C GLY A 35 -22.20 -36.96 -22.73
N ALA A 36 -21.83 -37.37 -21.51
CA ALA A 36 -22.78 -37.33 -20.41
C ALA A 36 -23.10 -35.87 -20.05
N GLN A 37 -24.36 -35.62 -19.65
CA GLN A 37 -24.81 -34.30 -19.24
C GLN A 37 -23.89 -33.74 -18.14
N GLN A 38 -23.38 -32.54 -18.38
CA GLN A 38 -22.63 -31.79 -17.36
C GLN A 38 -23.62 -31.27 -16.32
N GLN A 39 -23.34 -31.59 -15.06
CA GLN A 39 -24.14 -31.19 -13.91
C GLN A 39 -23.60 -29.91 -13.27
N ALA A 40 -22.27 -29.74 -13.27
CA ALA A 40 -21.61 -28.55 -12.75
C ALA A 40 -20.24 -28.33 -13.42
N SER A 41 -19.75 -27.10 -13.32
CA SER A 41 -18.37 -26.74 -13.63
C SER A 41 -17.64 -26.48 -12.32
N LEU A 42 -16.53 -27.18 -12.13
CA LEU A 42 -15.68 -27.10 -10.95
C LEU A 42 -14.40 -26.31 -11.27
N TRP A 43 -13.76 -25.78 -10.23
CA TRP A 43 -12.59 -24.92 -10.37
C TRP A 43 -11.42 -25.46 -9.56
N GLN A 44 -10.21 -25.11 -9.97
CA GLN A 44 -9.01 -25.59 -9.30
C GLN A 44 -9.02 -25.21 -7.81
N GLY A 45 -8.60 -26.14 -6.97
CA GLY A 45 -8.62 -25.99 -5.51
C GLY A 45 -9.91 -26.45 -4.84
N GLU A 46 -11.01 -26.74 -5.55
CA GLU A 46 -12.19 -27.35 -4.93
C GLU A 46 -11.89 -28.79 -4.48
N VAL A 47 -12.34 -29.15 -3.27
CA VAL A 47 -12.20 -30.50 -2.69
C VAL A 47 -13.49 -31.30 -2.90
N LEU A 48 -13.31 -32.56 -3.28
CA LEU A 48 -14.37 -33.53 -3.52
C LEU A 48 -14.15 -34.78 -2.69
N GLU A 49 -15.22 -35.36 -2.14
CA GLU A 49 -15.19 -36.67 -1.49
C GLU A 49 -15.23 -37.77 -2.57
N ILE A 50 -14.28 -38.71 -2.57
CA ILE A 50 -14.28 -39.82 -3.52
C ILE A 50 -15.18 -40.93 -2.97
N ARG A 51 -16.11 -41.42 -3.80
CA ARG A 51 -17.07 -42.49 -3.45
C ARG A 51 -16.95 -43.73 -4.32
N GLY A 52 -16.21 -43.67 -5.41
CA GLY A 52 -16.05 -44.77 -6.35
C GLY A 52 -15.11 -44.43 -7.49
N GLU A 53 -14.79 -45.43 -8.30
CA GLU A 53 -14.02 -45.27 -9.52
C GLU A 53 -14.62 -46.15 -10.61
N ARG A 54 -14.72 -45.61 -11.81
CA ARG A 54 -15.26 -46.33 -12.97
C ARG A 54 -14.62 -45.80 -14.25
N LEU A 55 -14.00 -46.71 -15.00
CA LEU A 55 -13.18 -46.34 -16.16
C LEU A 55 -12.10 -45.32 -15.73
N ASP A 56 -11.92 -44.25 -16.49
CA ASP A 56 -10.99 -43.16 -16.18
C ASP A 56 -11.68 -41.99 -15.46
N TYR A 57 -12.72 -42.29 -14.67
CA TYR A 57 -13.48 -41.31 -13.89
C TYR A 57 -13.56 -41.69 -12.42
N LEU A 58 -13.51 -40.68 -11.57
CA LEU A 58 -13.84 -40.79 -10.16
C LEU A 58 -15.32 -40.47 -9.96
N GLN A 59 -16.02 -41.34 -9.25
CA GLN A 59 -17.33 -41.01 -8.69
C GLN A 59 -17.10 -40.20 -7.42
N VAL A 60 -17.65 -39.00 -7.38
CA VAL A 60 -17.35 -38.00 -6.35
C VAL A 60 -18.61 -37.37 -5.79
N TRP A 61 -18.47 -36.77 -4.61
CA TRP A 61 -19.47 -35.91 -3.99
C TRP A 61 -18.87 -34.53 -3.70
N ASP A 62 -19.52 -33.50 -4.26
CA ASP A 62 -19.23 -32.10 -3.95
C ASP A 62 -20.12 -31.67 -2.77
N HIS A 63 -19.51 -31.44 -1.61
CA HIS A 63 -20.21 -30.99 -0.41
C HIS A 63 -20.74 -29.55 -0.54
N LYS A 64 -20.06 -28.67 -1.29
CA LYS A 64 -20.48 -27.27 -1.46
C LYS A 64 -21.78 -27.17 -2.23
N ARG A 65 -21.97 -28.05 -3.22
CA ARG A 65 -23.16 -28.07 -4.10
C ARG A 65 -24.13 -29.19 -3.77
N GLU A 66 -23.84 -29.97 -2.72
CA GLU A 66 -24.57 -31.17 -2.30
C GLU A 66 -24.91 -32.10 -3.49
N ARG A 67 -23.90 -32.37 -4.32
CA ARG A 67 -24.11 -33.02 -5.61
C ARG A 67 -23.06 -34.10 -5.90
N GLY A 68 -23.56 -35.28 -6.25
CA GLY A 68 -22.74 -36.38 -6.75
C GLY A 68 -22.63 -36.40 -8.26
N GLY A 69 -21.51 -36.91 -8.77
CA GLY A 69 -21.27 -37.08 -10.19
C GLY A 69 -19.97 -37.81 -10.49
N PHE A 70 -19.54 -37.75 -11.75
CA PHE A 70 -18.30 -38.32 -12.26
C PHE A 70 -17.40 -37.21 -12.80
N ILE A 71 -16.12 -37.24 -12.43
CA ILE A 71 -15.08 -36.33 -12.93
C ILE A 71 -13.93 -37.15 -13.51
N ARG A 72 -13.28 -36.66 -14.57
CA ARG A 72 -12.12 -37.35 -15.15
C ARG A 72 -10.98 -37.41 -14.15
N ALA A 73 -10.30 -38.54 -14.07
CA ALA A 73 -9.18 -38.71 -13.15
C ALA A 73 -8.03 -37.73 -13.45
N SER A 74 -7.88 -37.28 -14.71
CA SER A 74 -6.89 -36.27 -15.13
C SER A 74 -7.15 -34.86 -14.58
N ASP A 75 -8.38 -34.53 -14.20
CA ASP A 75 -8.79 -33.18 -13.80
C ASP A 75 -8.66 -32.96 -12.29
N VAL A 76 -8.29 -34.01 -11.56
CA VAL A 76 -8.19 -34.02 -10.10
C VAL A 76 -6.90 -34.68 -9.63
N ARG A 77 -6.43 -34.26 -8.46
CA ARG A 77 -5.38 -34.95 -7.72
C ARG A 77 -6.00 -35.60 -6.49
N ARG A 78 -5.87 -36.93 -6.39
CA ARG A 78 -6.22 -37.66 -5.16
C ARG A 78 -5.30 -37.22 -4.03
N VAL A 79 -5.88 -36.99 -2.87
CA VAL A 79 -5.18 -36.60 -1.64
C VAL A 79 -5.75 -37.36 -0.45
N ALA A 80 -4.86 -37.85 0.41
CA ALA A 80 -5.23 -38.40 1.70
C ALA A 80 -5.01 -37.32 2.77
N MET A 81 -6.05 -36.94 3.50
CA MET A 81 -5.96 -35.94 4.57
C MET A 81 -5.57 -36.62 5.89
N THR A 82 -4.42 -37.29 5.88
CA THR A 82 -3.90 -38.07 7.01
C THR A 82 -2.53 -37.58 7.42
N GLU A 83 -2.14 -37.77 8.68
CA GLU A 83 -0.83 -37.34 9.20
C GLU A 83 0.35 -37.88 8.36
N ALA A 84 0.25 -39.11 7.83
CA ALA A 84 1.28 -39.71 7.00
C ALA A 84 1.52 -38.98 5.67
N GLU A 85 0.48 -38.35 5.11
CA GLU A 85 0.54 -37.66 3.82
C GLU A 85 0.92 -36.17 3.96
N ALA A 86 0.89 -35.63 5.19
CA ALA A 86 1.15 -34.21 5.45
C ALA A 86 2.51 -33.71 4.87
N PRO A 87 3.64 -34.45 4.98
CA PRO A 87 4.90 -34.01 4.38
C PRO A 87 4.85 -33.92 2.84
N ALA A 88 4.13 -34.83 2.19
CA ALA A 88 3.95 -34.82 0.74
C ALA A 88 3.10 -33.61 0.30
N LEU A 89 2.00 -33.33 1.02
CA LEU A 89 1.18 -32.16 0.77
C LEU A 89 1.96 -30.85 0.94
N LEU A 90 2.82 -30.76 1.97
CA LEU A 90 3.68 -29.60 2.18
C LEU A 90 4.71 -29.42 1.04
N ALA A 91 5.26 -30.51 0.52
CA ALA A 91 6.17 -30.45 -0.63
C ALA A 91 5.47 -29.94 -1.89
N VAL A 92 4.25 -30.38 -2.17
CA VAL A 92 3.44 -29.87 -3.30
C VAL A 92 3.07 -28.40 -3.07
N LEU A 93 2.70 -28.03 -1.84
CA LEU A 93 2.40 -26.64 -1.48
C LEU A 93 3.58 -25.71 -1.77
N ARG A 94 4.80 -26.12 -1.39
CA ARG A 94 6.04 -25.37 -1.68
C ARG A 94 6.26 -25.15 -3.17
N PHE A 95 5.99 -26.17 -3.99
CA PHE A 95 6.11 -26.05 -5.44
C PHE A 95 5.06 -25.09 -6.04
N VAL A 96 3.81 -25.18 -5.59
CA VAL A 96 2.71 -24.33 -6.10
C VAL A 96 2.82 -22.89 -5.60
N GLN A 97 3.48 -22.65 -4.46
CA GLN A 97 3.60 -21.33 -3.82
C GLN A 97 4.07 -20.23 -4.76
N ASP A 98 5.00 -20.55 -5.66
CA ASP A 98 5.61 -19.58 -6.57
C ASP A 98 5.05 -19.64 -8.00
N THR A 99 3.94 -20.37 -8.21
CA THR A 99 3.28 -20.49 -9.52
C THR A 99 2.12 -19.49 -9.65
N PRO A 100 2.23 -18.44 -10.49
CA PRO A 100 1.13 -17.51 -10.72
C PRO A 100 -0.04 -18.22 -11.42
N GLY A 101 -1.27 -17.90 -11.04
CA GLY A 101 -2.45 -18.57 -11.62
C GLY A 101 -2.95 -19.76 -10.84
N ALA A 102 -2.12 -20.35 -9.98
CA ALA A 102 -2.45 -21.51 -9.17
C ALA A 102 -2.91 -21.14 -7.75
N GLU A 103 -3.31 -19.90 -7.49
CA GLU A 103 -3.62 -19.44 -6.13
C GLU A 103 -4.79 -20.22 -5.49
N ALA A 104 -5.88 -20.46 -6.23
CA ALA A 104 -7.01 -21.23 -5.72
C ALA A 104 -6.63 -22.70 -5.45
N LEU A 105 -5.82 -23.31 -6.33
CA LEU A 105 -5.27 -24.65 -6.13
C LEU A 105 -4.37 -24.71 -4.88
N GLY A 106 -3.48 -23.73 -4.73
CA GLY A 106 -2.59 -23.60 -3.57
C GLY A 106 -3.36 -23.46 -2.26
N ILE A 107 -4.47 -22.71 -2.26
CA ILE A 107 -5.38 -22.59 -1.11
C ILE A 107 -6.00 -23.96 -0.76
N GLY A 108 -6.49 -24.70 -1.75
CA GLY A 108 -7.04 -26.05 -1.53
C GLY A 108 -6.01 -27.04 -0.99
N LEU A 109 -4.79 -27.02 -1.51
CA LEU A 109 -3.67 -27.84 -1.03
C LEU A 109 -3.24 -27.47 0.39
N ALA A 110 -3.19 -26.17 0.71
CA ALA A 110 -2.90 -25.68 2.05
C ALA A 110 -3.99 -26.13 3.04
N ALA A 111 -5.27 -26.03 2.68
CA ALA A 111 -6.37 -26.51 3.51
C ALA A 111 -6.27 -28.03 3.77
N ALA A 112 -5.94 -28.83 2.74
CA ALA A 112 -5.70 -30.25 2.89
C ALA A 112 -4.51 -30.56 3.81
N TYR A 113 -3.41 -29.80 3.70
CA TYR A 113 -2.28 -29.91 4.62
C TYR A 113 -2.67 -29.56 6.06
N LEU A 114 -3.42 -28.48 6.28
CA LEU A 114 -3.88 -28.06 7.60
C LEU A 114 -4.80 -29.10 8.26
N GLN A 115 -5.58 -29.83 7.47
CA GLN A 115 -6.41 -30.93 7.95
C GLN A 115 -5.60 -32.20 8.24
N ALA A 116 -4.54 -32.45 7.46
CA ALA A 116 -3.68 -33.63 7.60
C ALA A 116 -2.66 -33.50 8.74
N ALA A 117 -2.09 -32.31 8.95
CA ALA A 117 -0.97 -32.11 9.86
C ALA A 117 -1.41 -32.07 11.34
N PRO A 118 -0.65 -32.69 12.25
CA PRO A 118 -0.98 -32.70 13.68
C PRO A 118 -0.72 -31.31 14.28
N ALA A 119 -1.45 -30.98 15.35
CA ALA A 119 -1.38 -29.66 16.00
C ALA A 119 0.05 -29.24 16.40
N ARG A 120 0.88 -30.20 16.85
CA ARG A 120 2.30 -29.96 17.19
C ARG A 120 3.12 -29.45 16.00
N THR A 121 2.88 -29.99 14.81
CA THR A 121 3.56 -29.61 13.57
C THR A 121 3.05 -28.26 13.09
N LEU A 122 1.74 -28.02 13.21
CA LEU A 122 1.11 -26.74 12.89
C LEU A 122 1.55 -25.59 13.80
N ALA A 123 1.98 -25.88 15.02
CA ALA A 123 2.56 -24.87 15.92
C ALA A 123 4.04 -24.55 15.59
N GLY A 124 4.70 -25.40 14.80
CA GLY A 124 6.11 -25.28 14.44
C GLY A 124 6.36 -24.54 13.12
N ALA A 125 7.59 -24.67 12.60
CA ALA A 125 8.05 -23.99 11.40
C ALA A 125 7.25 -24.37 10.14
N GLU A 126 6.84 -25.64 10.03
CA GLU A 126 6.05 -26.12 8.89
C GLU A 126 4.63 -25.53 8.89
N GLY A 127 4.02 -25.35 10.07
CA GLY A 127 2.77 -24.62 10.21
C GLY A 127 2.91 -23.15 9.82
N ALA A 128 3.98 -22.48 10.29
CA ALA A 128 4.26 -21.09 9.92
C ALA A 128 4.43 -20.93 8.41
N GLN A 129 5.13 -21.87 7.76
CA GLN A 129 5.27 -21.92 6.31
C GLN A 129 3.92 -22.07 5.59
N ALA A 130 3.05 -22.97 6.06
CA ALA A 130 1.74 -23.18 5.44
C ALA A 130 0.84 -21.94 5.58
N PHE A 131 0.84 -21.27 6.74
CA PHE A 131 0.06 -20.04 6.92
C PHE A 131 0.62 -18.86 6.11
N ASP A 132 1.95 -18.73 5.99
CA ASP A 132 2.58 -17.73 5.12
C ASP A 132 2.21 -17.98 3.64
N ALA A 133 2.28 -19.23 3.17
CA ALA A 133 1.88 -19.60 1.82
C ALA A 133 0.40 -19.30 1.56
N LEU A 134 -0.49 -19.68 2.49
CA LEU A 134 -1.93 -19.43 2.40
C LEU A 134 -2.25 -17.94 2.32
N GLY A 135 -1.60 -17.12 3.16
CA GLY A 135 -1.70 -15.66 3.08
C GLY A 135 -1.16 -15.13 1.75
N GLY A 136 -0.04 -15.66 1.26
CA GLY A 136 0.56 -15.28 -0.02
C GLY A 136 -0.34 -15.57 -1.22
N PHE A 137 -0.98 -16.74 -1.26
CA PHE A 137 -1.96 -17.07 -2.31
C PHE A 137 -3.15 -16.10 -2.28
N ALA A 138 -3.70 -15.83 -1.09
CA ALA A 138 -4.82 -14.92 -0.94
C ALA A 138 -4.48 -13.50 -1.38
N ASP A 139 -3.33 -12.96 -0.95
CA ASP A 139 -2.90 -11.61 -1.34
C ASP A 139 -2.65 -11.50 -2.85
N ARG A 140 -1.98 -12.50 -3.46
CA ARG A 140 -1.78 -12.50 -4.92
C ARG A 140 -3.09 -12.62 -5.68
N LEU A 141 -4.01 -13.48 -5.23
CA LEU A 141 -5.34 -13.61 -5.83
C LEU A 141 -6.08 -12.26 -5.79
N ALA A 142 -6.06 -11.57 -4.65
CA ALA A 142 -6.66 -10.25 -4.49
C ALA A 142 -6.02 -9.20 -5.44
N ARG A 143 -4.69 -9.21 -5.58
CA ARG A 143 -3.99 -8.32 -6.54
C ARG A 143 -4.37 -8.61 -7.99
N ARG A 144 -4.41 -9.89 -8.38
CA ARG A 144 -4.82 -10.29 -9.74
C ARG A 144 -6.27 -9.91 -10.02
N ALA A 145 -7.17 -10.08 -9.04
CA ALA A 145 -8.55 -9.66 -9.13
C ALA A 145 -8.67 -8.14 -9.29
N SER A 146 -7.89 -7.35 -8.54
CA SER A 146 -7.87 -5.88 -8.65
C SER A 146 -7.35 -5.39 -10.01
N ALA A 147 -6.39 -6.11 -10.60
CA ALA A 147 -5.83 -5.78 -11.89
C ALA A 147 -6.70 -6.22 -13.08
N ALA A 148 -7.71 -7.06 -12.84
CA ALA A 148 -8.53 -7.61 -13.91
C ALA A 148 -9.54 -6.58 -14.43
N ALA A 149 -9.62 -6.43 -15.76
CA ALA A 149 -10.64 -5.59 -16.37
C ALA A 149 -12.03 -6.25 -16.25
N PRO A 150 -13.06 -5.51 -15.81
CA PRO A 150 -14.44 -6.01 -15.78
C PRO A 150 -14.89 -6.53 -17.16
N GLY A 151 -15.64 -7.63 -17.18
CA GLY A 151 -16.26 -8.19 -18.40
C GLY A 151 -15.34 -9.02 -19.30
N LYS A 152 -14.05 -9.21 -18.97
CA LYS A 152 -13.18 -10.16 -19.67
C LYS A 152 -13.26 -11.57 -19.06
N THR A 153 -12.97 -12.60 -19.85
CA THR A 153 -12.92 -14.01 -19.38
C THR A 153 -12.01 -14.19 -18.17
N SER A 154 -10.90 -13.46 -18.10
CA SER A 154 -10.00 -13.45 -16.93
C SER A 154 -10.70 -12.99 -15.64
N GLY A 155 -11.66 -12.07 -15.73
CA GLY A 155 -12.45 -11.60 -14.59
C GLY A 155 -13.39 -12.69 -14.08
N ALA A 156 -14.03 -13.46 -14.97
CA ALA A 156 -14.89 -14.58 -14.57
C ALA A 156 -14.09 -15.69 -13.86
N THR A 157 -12.90 -16.05 -14.39
CA THR A 157 -12.00 -17.00 -13.73
C THR A 157 -11.57 -16.53 -12.34
N LEU A 158 -11.16 -15.26 -12.20
CA LEU A 158 -10.73 -14.71 -10.92
C LEU A 158 -11.86 -14.61 -9.91
N SER A 159 -13.09 -14.29 -10.35
CA SER A 159 -14.27 -14.34 -9.49
C SER A 159 -14.51 -15.75 -8.97
N ALA A 160 -14.40 -16.77 -9.82
CA ALA A 160 -14.54 -18.16 -9.38
C ALA A 160 -13.43 -18.59 -8.43
N HIS A 161 -12.18 -18.15 -8.65
CA HIS A 161 -11.07 -18.40 -7.72
C HIS A 161 -11.29 -17.74 -6.35
N LEU A 162 -11.86 -16.52 -6.31
CA LEU A 162 -12.28 -15.86 -5.07
C LEU A 162 -13.39 -16.66 -4.36
N ASP A 163 -14.35 -17.22 -5.10
CA ASP A 163 -15.39 -18.07 -4.53
C ASP A 163 -14.84 -19.39 -3.94
N VAL A 164 -13.80 -19.96 -4.55
CA VAL A 164 -13.07 -21.11 -3.98
C VAL A 164 -12.40 -20.69 -2.67
N ALA A 165 -11.66 -19.58 -2.67
CA ALA A 165 -10.99 -19.06 -1.48
C ALA A 165 -11.98 -18.74 -0.34
N ASN A 166 -13.11 -18.09 -0.65
CA ASN A 166 -14.17 -17.80 0.31
C ASN A 166 -14.78 -19.07 0.93
N GLY A 167 -14.87 -20.16 0.15
CA GLY A 167 -15.30 -21.48 0.62
C GLY A 167 -14.35 -22.10 1.65
N TYR A 168 -13.07 -21.75 1.63
CA TYR A 168 -12.08 -22.13 2.64
C TYR A 168 -12.02 -21.16 3.83
N GLY A 169 -12.92 -20.18 3.90
CA GLY A 169 -13.01 -19.22 5.01
C GLY A 169 -12.22 -17.93 4.81
N LEU A 170 -11.47 -17.78 3.71
CA LEU A 170 -10.76 -16.54 3.41
C LEU A 170 -11.75 -15.40 3.19
N ARG A 171 -11.35 -14.18 3.57
CA ARG A 171 -12.18 -12.98 3.45
C ARG A 171 -11.45 -11.88 2.70
N PHE A 172 -12.18 -11.20 1.84
CA PHE A 172 -11.68 -10.12 1.00
C PHE A 172 -12.57 -8.90 1.15
N ALA A 173 -11.96 -7.77 1.49
CA ALA A 173 -12.59 -6.46 1.40
C ALA A 173 -12.50 -5.95 -0.04
N THR A 174 -13.51 -5.22 -0.49
CA THR A 174 -13.54 -4.63 -1.83
C THR A 174 -13.94 -3.18 -1.75
N TYR A 175 -13.17 -2.31 -2.42
CA TYR A 175 -13.38 -0.87 -2.46
C TYR A 175 -13.46 -0.41 -3.92
N GLU A 176 -14.26 0.62 -4.20
CA GLU A 176 -14.25 1.28 -5.50
C GLU A 176 -13.32 2.50 -5.45
N VAL A 177 -12.28 2.51 -6.28
CA VAL A 177 -11.28 3.59 -6.36
C VAL A 177 -11.19 4.02 -7.81
N GLU A 178 -11.60 5.26 -8.11
CA GLU A 178 -11.56 5.84 -9.46
C GLU A 178 -12.24 4.94 -10.53
N GLY A 179 -13.37 4.33 -10.19
CA GLY A 179 -14.11 3.42 -11.07
C GLY A 179 -13.44 2.04 -11.27
N ARG A 180 -12.42 1.71 -10.48
CA ARG A 180 -11.79 0.39 -10.44
C ARG A 180 -12.10 -0.30 -9.12
N MET A 181 -12.31 -1.60 -9.18
CA MET A 181 -12.51 -2.43 -7.99
C MET A 181 -11.16 -2.84 -7.41
N GLN A 182 -10.87 -2.41 -6.19
CA GLN A 182 -9.71 -2.81 -5.42
C GLN A 182 -10.10 -3.92 -4.45
N VAL A 183 -9.62 -5.13 -4.69
CA VAL A 183 -9.84 -6.30 -3.84
C VAL A 183 -8.63 -6.47 -2.92
N CYS A 184 -8.88 -6.64 -1.63
CA CYS A 184 -7.85 -6.75 -0.60
C CYS A 184 -8.17 -7.90 0.34
N TYR A 185 -7.22 -8.82 0.47
CA TYR A 185 -7.32 -9.90 1.45
C TYR A 185 -7.25 -9.32 2.88
N GLU A 186 -8.16 -9.75 3.76
CA GLU A 186 -8.24 -9.22 5.12
C GLU A 186 -7.05 -9.63 6.00
N GLY A 187 -6.27 -10.65 5.61
CA GLY A 187 -4.98 -10.94 6.22
C GLY A 187 -5.00 -11.84 7.46
N GLU A 188 -6.06 -12.63 7.68
CA GLU A 188 -6.19 -13.48 8.88
C GLU A 188 -4.97 -14.41 9.09
N PHE A 189 -4.49 -15.07 8.03
CA PHE A 189 -3.31 -15.94 8.09
C PHE A 189 -2.00 -15.18 8.28
N PHE A 190 -1.88 -13.95 7.76
CA PHE A 190 -0.73 -13.10 8.07
C PHE A 190 -0.70 -12.68 9.54
N ARG A 191 -1.86 -12.36 10.14
CA ARG A 191 -1.94 -12.10 11.59
C ARG A 191 -1.52 -13.33 12.39
N ARG A 192 -1.88 -14.54 11.93
CA ARG A 192 -1.45 -15.79 12.55
C ARG A 192 0.07 -15.98 12.45
N VAL A 193 0.67 -15.76 11.28
CA VAL A 193 2.14 -15.80 11.09
C VAL A 193 2.84 -14.82 12.05
N LEU A 194 2.35 -13.59 12.17
CA LEU A 194 2.94 -12.60 13.10
C LEU A 194 2.85 -13.01 14.58
N ALA A 195 1.85 -13.82 14.94
CA ALA A 195 1.66 -14.33 16.30
C ALA A 195 2.46 -15.61 16.58
N MET A 196 3.02 -16.28 15.56
CA MET A 196 3.72 -17.54 15.72
C MET A 196 5.19 -17.35 16.08
N PRO A 197 5.67 -17.88 17.22
CA PRO A 197 7.09 -17.84 17.57
C PRO A 197 7.99 -18.51 16.52
N ALA A 198 7.50 -19.60 15.93
CA ALA A 198 8.23 -20.38 14.93
C ALA A 198 8.32 -19.73 13.54
N ALA A 199 7.62 -18.61 13.29
CA ALA A 199 7.73 -17.89 12.03
C ALA A 199 9.07 -17.17 11.92
N ASP A 200 9.75 -17.36 10.78
CA ASP A 200 11.03 -16.73 10.49
C ASP A 200 10.89 -15.22 10.18
N ALA A 201 12.02 -14.51 10.16
CA ALA A 201 12.02 -13.07 9.92
C ALA A 201 11.47 -12.69 8.53
N PRO A 202 11.86 -13.36 7.41
CA PRO A 202 11.25 -13.12 6.10
C PRO A 202 9.73 -13.31 6.06
N GLN A 203 9.19 -14.35 6.69
CA GLN A 203 7.75 -14.62 6.79
C GLN A 203 7.03 -13.49 7.53
N ARG A 204 7.56 -13.08 8.69
CA ARG A 204 7.01 -11.95 9.46
C ARG A 204 7.05 -10.64 8.67
N ALA A 205 8.14 -10.38 7.95
CA ALA A 205 8.27 -9.20 7.11
C ALA A 205 7.25 -9.19 5.96
N ARG A 206 7.07 -10.32 5.24
CA ARG A 206 6.05 -10.45 4.18
C ARG A 206 4.63 -10.26 4.74
N ALA A 207 4.33 -10.89 5.88
CA ALA A 207 3.04 -10.76 6.55
C ALA A 207 2.74 -9.31 6.95
N ALA A 208 3.70 -8.62 7.56
CA ALA A 208 3.55 -7.21 7.94
C ALA A 208 3.38 -6.31 6.71
N LEU A 209 4.16 -6.52 5.64
CA LEU A 209 4.04 -5.76 4.39
C LEU A 209 2.67 -5.95 3.73
N ALA A 210 2.14 -7.17 3.72
CA ALA A 210 0.83 -7.48 3.16
C ALA A 210 -0.32 -6.84 3.97
N LEU A 211 -0.23 -6.88 5.30
CA LEU A 211 -1.22 -6.27 6.20
C LEU A 211 -1.24 -4.74 6.17
N THR A 212 -0.18 -4.10 5.69
CA THR A 212 0.00 -2.65 5.73
C THR A 212 0.01 -2.01 4.33
N ARG A 213 -0.56 -2.70 3.33
CA ARG A 213 -0.68 -2.19 1.97
C ARG A 213 -1.49 -0.89 1.93
N PRO A 214 -1.02 0.16 1.23
CA PRO A 214 -1.64 1.47 1.19
C PRO A 214 -2.92 1.44 0.34
N GLU A 215 -2.92 0.71 -0.78
CA GLU A 215 -4.13 0.51 -1.60
C GLU A 215 -5.22 -0.33 -0.91
N CYS A 216 -4.94 -0.95 0.25
CA CYS A 216 -5.91 -1.71 1.02
C CYS A 216 -6.45 -0.95 2.23
N VAL A 217 -6.28 0.38 2.25
CA VAL A 217 -6.97 1.27 3.18
C VAL A 217 -8.22 1.79 2.49
N ASP A 218 -9.36 1.69 3.18
CA ASP A 218 -10.63 2.23 2.70
C ASP A 218 -10.49 3.74 2.36
N PRO A 219 -10.74 4.15 1.09
CA PRO A 219 -10.59 5.54 0.67
C PRO A 219 -11.55 6.48 1.41
N ASP A 220 -12.72 5.99 1.84
CA ASP A 220 -13.77 6.76 2.50
C ASP A 220 -13.60 6.82 4.03
N LEU A 221 -12.53 6.20 4.54
CA LEU A 221 -12.24 6.15 5.97
C LEU A 221 -12.11 7.57 6.56
N PRO A 222 -12.91 7.94 7.59
CA PRO A 222 -12.83 9.24 8.23
C PRO A 222 -11.43 9.52 8.80
N ALA A 223 -11.03 10.80 8.83
CA ALA A 223 -9.67 11.19 9.20
C ALA A 223 -9.19 10.63 10.56
N HIS A 224 -10.07 10.54 11.55
CA HIS A 224 -9.72 10.02 12.87
C HIS A 224 -9.52 8.49 12.88
N GLU A 225 -10.31 7.74 12.12
CA GLU A 225 -10.13 6.29 11.93
C GLU A 225 -8.89 6.00 11.09
N ARG A 226 -8.64 6.82 10.06
CA ARG A 226 -7.40 6.75 9.27
C ARG A 226 -6.16 6.94 10.13
N ALA A 227 -6.17 7.89 11.07
CA ALA A 227 -5.09 8.06 12.03
C ALA A 227 -4.90 6.81 12.93
N ARG A 228 -5.99 6.16 13.38
CA ARG A 228 -5.92 4.89 14.15
C ARG A 228 -5.35 3.75 13.31
N MET A 229 -5.75 3.66 12.03
CA MET A 229 -5.23 2.68 11.09
C MET A 229 -3.72 2.85 10.91
N HIS A 230 -3.22 4.06 10.67
CA HIS A 230 -1.78 4.30 10.53
C HIS A 230 -1.00 3.98 11.81
N ALA A 231 -1.56 4.26 12.99
CA ALA A 231 -0.94 3.88 14.25
C ALA A 231 -0.81 2.35 14.37
N TRP A 232 -1.88 1.62 14.05
CA TRP A 232 -1.84 0.15 14.01
C TRP A 232 -0.84 -0.38 12.97
N GLN A 233 -0.78 0.21 11.77
CA GLN A 233 0.19 -0.17 10.75
C GLN A 233 1.62 0.02 11.24
N ALA A 234 1.92 1.13 11.92
CA ALA A 234 3.22 1.36 12.53
C ALA A 234 3.55 0.26 13.55
N ASP A 235 2.63 -0.04 14.47
CA ASP A 235 2.81 -1.10 15.47
C ASP A 235 3.07 -2.48 14.86
N VAL A 236 2.38 -2.82 13.77
CA VAL A 236 2.61 -4.07 13.03
C VAL A 236 4.01 -4.11 12.44
N LEU A 237 4.45 -3.00 11.82
CA LEU A 237 5.75 -2.92 11.17
C LEU A 237 6.90 -2.89 12.17
N GLU A 238 6.75 -2.27 13.34
CA GLU A 238 7.79 -2.22 14.38
C GLU A 238 8.10 -3.60 14.96
N ARG A 239 7.18 -4.57 14.87
CA ARG A 239 7.41 -5.97 15.30
C ARG A 239 8.33 -6.76 14.37
N VAL A 240 8.68 -6.22 13.21
CA VAL A 240 9.57 -6.86 12.23
C VAL A 240 11.02 -6.51 12.54
N ASP A 241 11.84 -7.50 12.91
CA ASP A 241 13.29 -7.31 12.96
C ASP A 241 13.86 -7.28 11.54
N VAL A 242 14.61 -6.22 11.23
CA VAL A 242 15.20 -5.97 9.91
C VAL A 242 16.67 -6.40 9.82
N THR A 243 17.29 -6.72 10.95
CA THR A 243 18.75 -6.96 11.09
C THR A 243 19.21 -8.21 10.35
N GLY A 244 18.33 -9.19 10.16
CA GLY A 244 18.61 -10.45 9.43
C GLY A 244 17.89 -10.60 8.08
N LEU A 245 17.17 -9.59 7.61
CA LEU A 245 16.42 -9.69 6.35
C LEU A 245 17.33 -9.56 5.12
N PRO A 246 16.99 -10.25 4.01
CA PRO A 246 17.57 -9.95 2.71
C PRO A 246 17.47 -8.45 2.37
N PRO A 247 18.50 -7.84 1.73
CA PRO A 247 18.55 -6.39 1.51
C PRO A 247 17.29 -5.80 0.84
N TYR A 248 16.77 -6.43 -0.22
CA TYR A 248 15.55 -5.97 -0.88
C TYR A 248 14.33 -5.97 0.05
N LEU A 249 14.18 -7.00 0.88
CA LEU A 249 13.05 -7.14 1.80
C LEU A 249 13.16 -6.17 2.97
N ARG A 250 14.39 -5.93 3.48
CA ARG A 250 14.68 -4.86 4.43
C ARG A 250 14.26 -3.51 3.85
N GLY A 251 14.66 -3.21 2.62
CA GLY A 251 14.29 -1.98 1.91
C GLY A 251 12.77 -1.81 1.80
N ARG A 252 12.02 -2.87 1.44
CA ARG A 252 10.55 -2.84 1.42
C ARG A 252 9.93 -2.47 2.76
N VAL A 253 10.41 -3.08 3.86
CA VAL A 253 9.92 -2.77 5.22
C VAL A 253 10.24 -1.32 5.61
N GLN A 254 11.45 -0.86 5.33
CA GLN A 254 11.87 0.51 5.62
C GLN A 254 11.08 1.55 4.83
N MET A 255 10.86 1.34 3.52
CA MET A 255 10.01 2.22 2.69
C MET A 255 8.57 2.28 3.20
N ARG A 256 8.03 1.12 3.63
CA ARG A 256 6.69 1.03 4.24
C ARG A 256 6.62 1.79 5.56
N ARG A 257 7.60 1.60 6.46
CA ARG A 257 7.70 2.34 7.72
C ARG A 257 7.81 3.84 7.47
N ALA A 258 8.68 4.26 6.55
CA ALA A 258 8.84 5.65 6.17
C ALA A 258 7.52 6.30 5.74
N SER A 259 6.75 5.60 4.89
CA SER A 259 5.45 6.05 4.41
C SER A 259 4.41 6.18 5.54
N VAL A 260 4.33 5.19 6.44
CA VAL A 260 3.37 5.19 7.56
C VAL A 260 3.72 6.25 8.61
N TRP A 261 5.01 6.39 8.95
CA TRP A 261 5.47 7.42 9.89
C TRP A 261 5.28 8.83 9.33
N ALA A 262 5.44 9.02 8.01
CA ALA A 262 5.10 10.29 7.36
C ALA A 262 3.58 10.60 7.45
N ALA A 263 2.72 9.59 7.24
CA ALA A 263 1.28 9.75 7.42
C ALA A 263 0.92 10.12 8.87
N LEU A 264 1.54 9.47 9.86
CA LEU A 264 1.36 9.81 11.27
C LEU A 264 1.79 11.23 11.60
N ALA A 265 2.95 11.68 11.11
CA ALA A 265 3.42 13.06 11.29
C ALA A 265 2.39 14.06 10.74
N PHE A 266 1.84 13.81 9.55
CA PHE A 266 0.79 14.65 8.97
C PHE A 266 -0.48 14.68 9.83
N GLN A 267 -1.00 13.52 10.27
CA GLN A 267 -2.22 13.46 11.09
C GLN A 267 -2.01 14.12 12.46
N GLN A 268 -0.83 14.00 13.06
CA GLN A 268 -0.49 14.69 14.31
C GLN A 268 -0.41 16.20 14.08
N ALA A 269 0.23 16.66 12.99
CA ALA A 269 0.34 18.08 12.64
C ALA A 269 -1.03 18.74 12.46
N ARG A 270 -2.00 18.03 11.87
CA ARG A 270 -3.39 18.50 11.72
C ARG A 270 -4.10 18.73 13.06
N LYS A 271 -3.74 17.97 14.10
CA LYS A 271 -4.31 18.13 15.45
C LYS A 271 -3.62 19.26 16.20
N SER A 272 -2.28 19.23 16.21
CA SER A 272 -1.46 20.25 16.86
C SER A 272 -0.05 20.23 16.27
N MET A 273 0.29 21.28 15.51
CA MET A 273 1.62 21.43 14.94
C MET A 273 2.71 21.67 16.02
N ALA A 274 2.34 22.13 17.22
CA ALA A 274 3.29 22.33 18.30
C ALA A 274 3.63 21.03 19.06
N ASP A 275 2.95 19.92 18.78
CA ASP A 275 3.19 18.66 19.47
C ASP A 275 4.57 18.08 19.06
N PRO A 276 5.47 17.80 20.02
CA PRO A 276 6.79 17.21 19.72
C PRO A 276 6.69 15.85 19.01
N ALA A 277 5.56 15.14 19.13
CA ALA A 277 5.32 13.89 18.41
C ALA A 277 5.39 14.07 16.88
N VAL A 278 5.03 15.25 16.35
CA VAL A 278 5.08 15.53 14.91
C VAL A 278 6.50 15.45 14.39
N ALA A 279 7.44 16.13 15.06
CA ALA A 279 8.85 16.10 14.72
C ALA A 279 9.46 14.70 14.92
N ALA A 280 9.08 13.99 16.00
CA ALA A 280 9.53 12.63 16.25
C ALA A 280 9.09 11.65 15.14
N SER A 281 7.83 11.71 14.72
CA SER A 281 7.29 10.87 13.64
C SER A 281 7.93 11.20 12.29
N ALA A 282 8.13 12.48 11.98
CA ALA A 282 8.84 12.88 10.76
C ALA A 282 10.31 12.45 10.78
N ALA A 283 10.97 12.46 11.95
CA ALA A 283 12.36 12.07 12.08
C ALA A 283 12.51 10.57 11.89
N ARG A 284 11.58 9.80 12.45
CA ARG A 284 11.47 8.35 12.23
C ARG A 284 11.24 8.03 10.75
N ALA A 285 10.34 8.75 10.08
CA ALA A 285 10.07 8.58 8.66
C ALA A 285 11.32 8.81 7.80
N LEU A 286 12.05 9.90 8.07
CA LEU A 286 13.30 10.22 7.38
C LEU A 286 14.38 9.18 7.66
N ALA A 287 14.56 8.76 8.91
CA ALA A 287 15.57 7.78 9.30
C ALA A 287 15.35 6.44 8.57
N GLU A 288 14.12 5.93 8.56
CA GLU A 288 13.77 4.70 7.84
C GLU A 288 14.05 4.84 6.34
N PHE A 289 13.63 5.94 5.70
CA PHE A 289 13.89 6.16 4.28
C PHE A 289 15.38 6.31 3.95
N THR A 290 16.15 6.99 4.80
CA THR A 290 17.61 7.12 4.61
C THR A 290 18.36 5.80 4.75
N GLY A 291 17.78 4.82 5.45
CA GLY A 291 18.30 3.46 5.53
C GLY A 291 18.07 2.61 4.27
N VAL A 292 17.27 3.09 3.31
CA VAL A 292 16.98 2.37 2.07
C VAL A 292 18.06 2.60 1.03
N SER A 293 18.67 1.51 0.58
CA SER A 293 19.66 1.49 -0.50
C SER A 293 18.96 1.18 -1.83
N LYS A 294 18.98 2.11 -2.79
CA LYS A 294 18.35 1.93 -4.10
C LYS A 294 18.94 0.75 -4.89
N SER A 295 20.24 0.48 -4.76
CA SER A 295 20.90 -0.62 -5.48
C SER A 295 20.49 -2.01 -4.98
N ASP A 296 19.88 -2.07 -3.79
CA ASP A 296 19.38 -3.32 -3.21
C ASP A 296 17.92 -3.59 -3.57
N LEU A 297 17.28 -2.69 -4.33
CA LEU A 297 15.87 -2.81 -4.73
C LEU A 297 15.76 -3.33 -6.17
N PRO A 298 14.87 -4.30 -6.44
CA PRO A 298 14.49 -4.66 -7.80
C PRO A 298 13.69 -3.53 -8.46
N ASP A 299 13.66 -3.50 -9.80
CA ASP A 299 12.98 -2.45 -10.59
C ASP A 299 11.49 -2.30 -10.23
N GLU A 300 10.83 -3.40 -9.86
CA GLU A 300 9.41 -3.41 -9.44
C GLU A 300 9.15 -2.56 -8.19
N ASP A 301 10.16 -2.34 -7.33
CA ASP A 301 10.04 -1.55 -6.11
C ASP A 301 10.25 -0.05 -6.34
N GLN A 302 10.63 0.36 -7.55
CA GLN A 302 10.92 1.77 -7.85
C GLN A 302 9.72 2.69 -7.62
N SER A 303 8.51 2.22 -7.92
CA SER A 303 7.29 3.01 -7.65
C SER A 303 7.08 3.20 -6.14
N ALA A 304 7.30 2.17 -5.34
CA ALA A 304 7.17 2.25 -3.88
C ALA A 304 8.25 3.15 -3.27
N TYR A 305 9.46 3.10 -3.81
CA TYR A 305 10.55 4.01 -3.43
C TYR A 305 10.17 5.47 -3.66
N ASN A 306 9.70 5.79 -4.86
CA ASN A 306 9.31 7.16 -5.22
C ASN A 306 8.15 7.66 -4.35
N ASP A 307 7.16 6.81 -4.08
CA ASP A 307 6.03 7.15 -3.18
C ASP A 307 6.50 7.42 -1.75
N ALA A 308 7.40 6.58 -1.21
CA ALA A 308 7.99 6.79 0.10
C ALA A 308 8.78 8.11 0.15
N ALA A 309 9.57 8.39 -0.88
CA ALA A 309 10.34 9.63 -1.00
C ALA A 309 9.43 10.87 -0.97
N MET A 310 8.36 10.87 -1.76
CA MET A 310 7.39 11.98 -1.80
C MET A 310 6.66 12.15 -0.46
N ARG A 311 6.24 11.06 0.20
CA ARG A 311 5.57 11.11 1.51
C ARG A 311 6.47 11.68 2.60
N VAL A 312 7.72 11.24 2.67
CA VAL A 312 8.71 11.80 3.61
C VAL A 312 9.01 13.25 3.28
N SER A 313 9.19 13.58 1.99
CA SER A 313 9.38 14.95 1.53
C SER A 313 8.24 15.86 1.96
N ALA A 314 6.98 15.42 1.87
CA ALA A 314 5.81 16.21 2.23
C ALA A 314 5.87 16.72 3.70
N VAL A 315 6.34 15.88 4.63
CA VAL A 315 6.40 16.23 6.06
C VAL A 315 7.76 16.72 6.55
N ARG A 316 8.78 16.83 5.67
CA ARG A 316 10.17 17.14 6.10
C ARG A 316 10.33 18.43 6.89
N TRP A 317 9.44 19.41 6.69
CA TRP A 317 9.50 20.69 7.40
C TRP A 317 9.17 20.58 8.89
N ALA A 318 8.57 19.47 9.33
CA ALA A 318 8.44 19.14 10.77
C ALA A 318 9.80 19.02 11.47
N LEU A 319 10.88 18.76 10.72
CA LEU A 319 12.25 18.64 11.24
C LEU A 319 13.01 19.95 11.27
N SER A 320 12.42 21.00 10.70
CA SER A 320 13.02 22.34 10.73
C SER A 320 12.55 23.06 11.99
N PRO A 321 13.45 23.73 12.72
CA PRO A 321 13.02 24.56 13.83
C PRO A 321 12.07 25.63 13.28
N VAL A 322 10.91 25.77 13.90
CA VAL A 322 10.07 26.95 13.66
C VAL A 322 10.85 28.12 14.24
N ALA A 323 11.39 28.97 13.37
CA ALA A 323 12.02 30.20 13.83
C ALA A 323 10.96 30.96 14.66
N THR A 324 11.28 31.31 15.90
CA THR A 324 10.49 32.28 16.64
C THR A 324 10.35 33.50 15.75
N ALA A 325 9.10 33.93 15.51
CA ALA A 325 8.82 35.07 14.65
C ALA A 325 9.62 36.27 15.17
N ALA A 326 10.74 36.57 14.52
CA ALA A 326 11.45 37.80 14.80
C ALA A 326 10.49 38.93 14.42
N PRO A 327 10.39 40.00 15.23
CA PRO A 327 9.62 41.17 14.83
C PRO A 327 10.11 41.58 13.44
N ALA A 328 9.16 41.84 12.52
CA ALA A 328 9.50 42.18 11.14
C ALA A 328 10.51 43.34 11.14
N ALA A 329 11.74 43.03 10.76
CA ALA A 329 12.82 44.00 10.74
C ALA A 329 12.72 44.79 9.42
N GLY A 330 12.09 45.96 9.50
CA GLY A 330 11.88 46.85 8.36
C GLY A 330 10.77 46.38 7.40
N ALA A 331 10.85 46.78 6.14
CA ALA A 331 9.79 46.56 5.15
C ALA A 331 9.74 45.13 4.56
N ARG A 332 10.58 44.20 5.05
CA ARG A 332 10.63 42.84 4.50
C ARG A 332 9.53 41.98 5.14
N PRO A 333 8.66 41.36 4.33
CA PRO A 333 7.51 40.66 4.86
C PRO A 333 7.91 39.33 5.51
N THR A 334 7.22 38.99 6.59
CA THR A 334 7.31 37.74 7.33
C THR A 334 5.93 37.09 7.46
N LEU A 335 5.90 35.82 7.85
CA LEU A 335 4.67 35.07 8.05
C LEU A 335 4.38 34.86 9.53
N LEU A 336 3.10 35.01 9.88
CA LEU A 336 2.53 34.54 11.13
C LEU A 336 1.42 33.54 10.83
N THR A 337 1.19 32.62 11.75
CA THR A 337 0.06 31.70 11.70
C THR A 337 -0.82 31.91 12.92
N GLU A 338 -2.13 31.94 12.73
CA GLU A 338 -3.10 31.95 13.81
C GLU A 338 -4.26 30.97 13.54
N PRO A 339 -4.95 30.50 14.59
CA PRO A 339 -6.19 29.75 14.41
C PRO A 339 -7.25 30.59 13.67
N GLY A 340 -7.92 29.96 12.70
CA GLY A 340 -9.09 30.53 12.00
C GLY A 340 -10.40 29.99 12.55
N ALA A 341 -11.32 29.60 11.65
CA ALA A 341 -12.46 28.77 12.01
C ALA A 341 -12.02 27.40 12.57
N ALA A 342 -12.95 26.62 13.10
CA ALA A 342 -12.65 25.29 13.65
C ALA A 342 -11.92 24.40 12.63
N GLY A 343 -10.68 23.99 12.95
CA GLY A 343 -9.82 23.18 12.09
C GLY A 343 -9.06 23.97 11.01
N GLU A 344 -9.20 25.29 10.98
CA GLU A 344 -8.56 26.16 10.01
C GLU A 344 -7.31 26.84 10.60
N THR A 345 -6.26 26.96 9.78
CA THR A 345 -5.07 27.77 10.08
C THR A 345 -5.00 28.94 9.12
N CYS A 346 -4.94 30.16 9.64
CA CYS A 346 -4.77 31.38 8.88
C CYS A 346 -3.29 31.77 8.80
N VAL A 347 -2.81 31.97 7.57
CA VAL A 347 -1.51 32.54 7.25
C VAL A 347 -1.66 34.04 7.08
N LEU A 348 -0.90 34.80 7.85
CA LEU A 348 -0.86 36.25 7.81
C LEU A 348 0.50 36.69 7.27
N LEU A 349 0.49 37.52 6.23
CA LEU A 349 1.68 38.21 5.76
C LEU A 349 1.76 39.56 6.48
N VAL A 350 2.86 39.80 7.19
CA VAL A 350 3.06 41.00 8.02
C VAL A 350 4.38 41.66 7.70
N ASP A 351 4.51 42.95 8.03
CA ASP A 351 5.76 43.69 8.01
C ASP A 351 5.84 44.63 9.24
N ALA A 352 6.81 45.54 9.28
CA ALA A 352 6.96 46.47 10.41
C ALA A 352 5.76 47.43 10.59
N GLN A 353 5.00 47.70 9.53
CA GLN A 353 3.86 48.61 9.51
C GLN A 353 2.51 47.89 9.66
N HIS A 354 2.44 46.63 9.22
CA HIS A 354 1.24 45.83 9.10
C HIS A 354 1.34 44.58 9.99
N GLY A 355 0.85 44.68 11.22
CA GLY A 355 0.83 43.57 12.18
C GLY A 355 -0.36 42.62 11.99
N ALA A 356 -0.51 41.65 12.90
CA ALA A 356 -1.55 40.61 12.82
C ALA A 356 -3.00 41.13 12.74
N LYS A 357 -3.29 42.32 13.28
CA LYS A 357 -4.62 42.94 13.23
C LYS A 357 -4.98 43.54 11.87
N ALA A 358 -3.98 43.92 11.09
CA ALA A 358 -4.12 44.53 9.78
C ALA A 358 -2.99 44.03 8.85
N PRO A 359 -2.98 42.73 8.53
CA PRO A 359 -1.91 42.12 7.76
C PRO A 359 -1.95 42.58 6.30
N LEU A 360 -0.81 42.49 5.61
CA LEU A 360 -0.70 42.72 4.17
C LEU A 360 -1.56 41.74 3.36
N LEU A 361 -1.68 40.51 3.85
CA LEU A 361 -2.53 39.46 3.30
C LEU A 361 -2.95 38.50 4.41
N ARG A 362 -4.21 38.06 4.38
CA ARG A 362 -4.72 36.96 5.21
C ARG A 362 -5.27 35.88 4.28
N ARG A 363 -4.80 34.64 4.44
CA ARG A 363 -5.35 33.48 3.75
C ARG A 363 -5.42 32.29 4.70
N CYS A 364 -6.59 31.66 4.77
CA CYS A 364 -6.83 30.56 5.67
C CYS A 364 -7.01 29.23 4.91
N THR A 365 -6.72 28.11 5.57
CA THR A 365 -6.78 26.76 4.98
C THR A 365 -7.05 25.70 6.05
N TYR A 366 -7.66 24.58 5.63
CA TYR A 366 -7.82 23.37 6.43
C TYR A 366 -6.61 22.40 6.30
N GLY A 367 -5.62 22.75 5.48
CA GLY A 367 -4.38 21.99 5.34
C GLY A 367 -3.37 22.29 6.44
N VAL A 368 -2.33 21.46 6.53
CA VAL A 368 -1.18 21.70 7.43
C VAL A 368 -0.30 22.78 6.82
N VAL A 369 -0.11 23.88 7.55
CA VAL A 369 0.82 24.95 7.18
C VAL A 369 2.19 24.66 7.77
N TRP A 370 3.18 24.39 6.92
CA TRP A 370 4.55 24.16 7.37
C TRP A 370 5.31 25.49 7.49
N ALA A 371 5.04 26.28 8.53
CA ALA A 371 5.57 27.65 8.67
C ALA A 371 7.11 27.75 8.57
N ALA A 372 7.85 26.73 9.04
CA ALA A 372 9.31 26.67 8.92
C ALA A 372 9.84 26.61 7.47
N SER A 373 8.97 26.36 6.49
CA SER A 373 9.30 26.38 5.06
C SER A 373 9.30 27.78 4.45
N ALA A 374 8.86 28.79 5.19
CA ALA A 374 8.73 30.16 4.69
C ALA A 374 10.07 30.70 4.17
N SER A 375 10.08 31.14 2.92
CA SER A 375 11.27 31.77 2.30
C SER A 375 10.85 33.06 1.61
N THR A 376 11.43 34.19 1.99
CA THR A 376 11.17 35.49 1.36
C THR A 376 12.28 35.82 0.36
N ASN A 377 11.93 36.27 -0.84
CA ASN A 377 12.92 36.72 -1.82
C ASN A 377 13.74 37.92 -1.31
N ARG A 378 14.83 38.25 -2.01
CA ARG A 378 15.72 39.35 -1.60
C ARG A 378 15.02 40.70 -1.68
N GLU A 379 14.17 40.88 -2.68
CA GLU A 379 13.45 42.12 -2.97
C GLU A 379 12.29 42.38 -1.99
N GLY A 380 11.89 41.39 -1.18
CA GLY A 380 10.76 41.50 -0.25
C GLY A 380 9.40 41.58 -0.95
N THR A 381 9.31 41.09 -2.18
CA THR A 381 8.11 41.12 -3.03
C THR A 381 7.45 39.76 -3.19
N ALA A 382 8.08 38.68 -2.70
CA ALA A 382 7.50 37.33 -2.75
C ALA A 382 7.92 36.47 -1.55
N VAL A 383 7.01 35.60 -1.11
CA VAL A 383 7.22 34.59 -0.08
C VAL A 383 6.71 33.24 -0.58
N ALA A 384 7.55 32.22 -0.49
CA ALA A 384 7.18 30.83 -0.76
C ALA A 384 6.87 30.12 0.58
N LEU A 385 5.80 29.32 0.60
CA LEU A 385 5.34 28.60 1.78
C LEU A 385 4.79 27.23 1.40
N ALA A 386 5.25 26.18 2.05
CA ALA A 386 4.73 24.83 1.84
C ALA A 386 3.45 24.59 2.65
N VAL A 387 2.39 24.17 1.96
CA VAL A 387 1.09 23.85 2.58
C VAL A 387 0.65 22.48 2.12
N GLN A 388 0.27 21.62 3.06
CA GLN A 388 -0.10 20.24 2.80
C GLN A 388 -1.61 20.04 3.04
N PRO A 389 -2.46 20.11 2.01
CA PRO A 389 -3.90 19.91 2.18
C PRO A 389 -4.28 18.44 2.41
N LEU A 390 -3.54 17.49 1.83
CA LEU A 390 -3.81 16.05 1.95
C LEU A 390 -2.56 15.27 2.34
N GLU A 391 -2.75 14.06 2.84
CA GLU A 391 -1.65 13.14 3.13
C GLU A 391 -0.83 12.86 1.87
N GLY A 392 0.49 13.02 1.94
CA GLY A 392 1.37 12.81 0.79
C GLY A 392 1.22 13.82 -0.35
N TRP A 393 0.37 14.85 -0.21
CA TRP A 393 0.20 15.92 -1.21
C TRP A 393 0.52 17.28 -0.63
N ARG A 394 1.67 17.86 -1.03
CA ARG A 394 2.11 19.18 -0.56
C ARG A 394 2.28 20.17 -1.70
N GLU A 395 1.59 21.28 -1.58
CA GLU A 395 1.57 22.38 -2.52
C GLU A 395 2.53 23.49 -2.08
N LEU A 396 2.88 24.35 -3.04
CA LEU A 396 3.66 25.54 -2.79
C LEU A 396 2.76 26.78 -2.94
N TRP A 397 2.48 27.44 -1.83
CA TRP A 397 1.86 28.76 -1.84
C TRP A 397 2.91 29.81 -2.15
N VAL A 398 2.59 30.71 -3.06
CA VAL A 398 3.45 31.85 -3.45
C VAL A 398 2.67 33.12 -3.20
N LEU A 399 3.03 33.80 -2.12
CA LEU A 399 2.50 35.11 -1.77
C LEU A 399 3.35 36.15 -2.48
N ARG A 400 2.76 37.01 -3.30
CA ARG A 400 3.49 38.00 -4.10
C ARG A 400 2.82 39.36 -4.09
N LYS A 401 3.65 40.40 -4.18
CA LYS A 401 3.22 41.78 -4.32
C LYS A 401 2.87 42.07 -5.78
N THR A 402 1.73 42.71 -5.99
CA THR A 402 1.25 43.22 -7.28
C THR A 402 0.90 44.71 -7.17
N GLU A 403 0.52 45.32 -8.28
CA GLU A 403 0.03 46.71 -8.30
C GLU A 403 -1.22 46.90 -7.42
N ALA A 404 -2.08 45.88 -7.34
CA ALA A 404 -3.30 45.89 -6.54
C ALA A 404 -3.10 45.49 -5.06
N GLY A 405 -1.87 45.17 -4.66
CA GLY A 405 -1.56 44.66 -3.32
C GLY A 405 -1.00 43.24 -3.33
N TRP A 406 -1.03 42.57 -2.18
CA TRP A 406 -0.55 41.20 -2.04
C TRP A 406 -1.62 40.18 -2.44
N LEU A 407 -1.20 39.12 -3.11
CA LEU A 407 -2.05 37.97 -3.41
C LEU A 407 -1.29 36.67 -3.15
N ALA A 408 -2.04 35.57 -2.97
CA ALA A 408 -1.49 34.23 -2.81
C ALA A 408 -1.93 33.33 -3.96
N ASP A 409 -0.98 32.86 -4.75
CA ASP A 409 -1.18 31.83 -5.76
C ASP A 409 -0.76 30.46 -5.21
N VAL A 410 -1.33 29.38 -5.76
CA VAL A 410 -1.01 27.99 -5.35
C VAL A 410 -0.42 27.25 -6.53
N LEU A 411 0.78 26.72 -6.35
CA LEU A 411 1.43 25.81 -7.29
C LEU A 411 1.27 24.36 -6.80
N PRO A 412 0.39 23.56 -7.43
CA PRO A 412 0.23 22.16 -7.07
C PRO A 412 1.38 21.30 -7.67
N PRO A 413 1.68 20.13 -7.05
CA PRO A 413 2.58 19.13 -7.59
C PRO A 413 2.24 18.71 -9.03
N ALA A 414 0.96 18.54 -9.34
CA ALA A 414 0.45 18.21 -10.65
C ALA A 414 -0.95 18.83 -10.86
N ALA A 415 -1.36 18.95 -12.13
CA ALA A 415 -2.66 19.53 -12.51
C ALA A 415 -3.87 18.65 -12.14
N THR A 416 -3.67 17.33 -11.97
CA THR A 416 -4.69 16.37 -11.56
C THR A 416 -4.36 15.81 -10.18
N ALA A 417 -5.26 15.98 -9.21
CA ALA A 417 -5.22 15.33 -7.90
C ALA A 417 -6.20 14.12 -7.89
N PRO A 418 -6.02 13.05 -7.08
CA PRO A 418 -5.39 13.04 -5.75
C PRO A 418 -4.56 11.78 -5.42
N GLU A 419 -3.35 11.63 -5.94
CA GLU A 419 -2.47 10.50 -5.55
C GLU A 419 -1.44 10.89 -4.48
N THR A 420 -0.24 11.29 -4.90
CA THR A 420 0.87 11.68 -4.02
C THR A 420 1.76 12.63 -4.80
N GLY A 421 2.22 13.71 -4.18
CA GLY A 421 3.06 14.69 -4.86
C GLY A 421 3.52 15.82 -3.95
N VAL A 422 4.64 16.42 -4.32
CA VAL A 422 5.27 17.52 -3.59
C VAL A 422 5.75 18.57 -4.58
N ALA A 423 5.33 19.81 -4.36
CA ALA A 423 5.98 21.00 -4.93
C ALA A 423 6.90 21.62 -3.87
N GLU A 424 8.15 21.91 -4.25
CA GLU A 424 9.16 22.49 -3.38
C GLU A 424 9.73 23.77 -3.97
N TRP A 425 9.82 24.82 -3.16
CA TRP A 425 10.70 25.94 -3.47
C TRP A 425 12.16 25.49 -3.38
N ALA A 426 12.91 25.76 -4.45
CA ALA A 426 14.30 25.37 -4.60
C ALA A 426 15.28 26.56 -4.68
N GLY A 427 14.80 27.80 -4.77
CA GLY A 427 15.64 29.00 -4.84
C GLY A 427 14.95 30.22 -5.43
N TRP A 428 15.50 31.40 -5.19
CA TRP A 428 15.09 32.67 -5.80
C TRP A 428 16.11 33.08 -6.85
N VAL A 429 15.66 33.46 -8.04
CA VAL A 429 16.54 34.08 -9.04
C VAL A 429 16.59 35.59 -8.76
N PRO A 430 17.79 36.21 -8.72
CA PRO A 430 17.90 37.66 -8.52
C PRO A 430 17.08 38.47 -9.54
N GLY A 431 16.49 39.57 -9.09
CA GLY A 431 15.62 40.42 -9.92
C GLY A 431 14.13 40.26 -9.62
N GLY A 432 13.76 39.35 -8.70
CA GLY A 432 12.41 39.29 -8.13
C GLY A 432 11.30 38.86 -9.09
N GLN A 433 11.64 38.20 -10.20
CA GLN A 433 10.67 37.77 -11.24
C GLN A 433 10.54 36.26 -11.39
N LEU A 434 11.57 35.50 -11.00
CA LEU A 434 11.62 34.05 -11.21
C LEU A 434 11.95 33.32 -9.89
N MET A 435 11.42 32.12 -9.76
CA MET A 435 11.83 31.16 -8.73
C MET A 435 12.18 29.81 -9.35
N LEU A 436 12.92 29.02 -8.59
CA LEU A 436 13.26 27.65 -8.90
C LEU A 436 12.33 26.72 -8.11
N VAL A 437 11.76 25.72 -8.77
CA VAL A 437 10.83 24.77 -8.16
C VAL A 437 11.21 23.35 -8.52
N ALA A 438 11.17 22.45 -7.55
CA ALA A 438 11.18 21.00 -7.80
C ALA A 438 9.76 20.44 -7.61
N ARG A 439 9.25 19.68 -8.58
CA ARG A 439 7.97 18.99 -8.48
C ARG A 439 8.16 17.50 -8.66
N GLU A 440 7.52 16.75 -7.77
CA GLU A 440 7.35 15.31 -7.89
C GLU A 440 5.89 14.99 -7.75
N ALA A 441 5.35 14.14 -8.61
CA ALA A 441 3.99 13.66 -8.48
C ALA A 441 3.84 12.28 -9.11
N ARG A 442 2.94 11.49 -8.54
CA ARG A 442 2.34 10.35 -9.22
C ARG A 442 0.96 10.76 -9.74
N GLY A 443 0.68 10.46 -11.00
CA GLY A 443 -0.64 10.68 -11.59
C GLY A 443 -0.91 9.65 -12.67
N GLN A 444 -2.08 9.02 -12.61
CA GLN A 444 -2.48 7.93 -13.51
C GLN A 444 -1.45 6.77 -13.48
N GLY A 445 -0.89 6.49 -12.30
CA GLY A 445 0.12 5.45 -12.10
C GLY A 445 1.51 5.77 -12.67
N ARG A 446 1.76 7.00 -13.15
CA ARG A 446 3.07 7.42 -13.65
C ARG A 446 3.72 8.41 -12.69
N TYR A 447 4.94 8.10 -12.27
CA TYR A 447 5.80 9.03 -11.54
C TYR A 447 6.41 10.05 -12.50
N ARG A 448 6.38 11.32 -12.10
CA ARG A 448 7.04 12.42 -12.80
C ARG A 448 7.82 13.24 -11.79
N LYS A 449 9.07 13.55 -12.16
CA LYS A 449 9.93 14.49 -11.45
C LYS A 449 10.39 15.56 -12.41
N SER A 450 10.26 16.82 -12.00
CA SER A 450 10.68 17.98 -12.78
C SER A 450 11.35 19.04 -11.92
N PHE A 451 12.30 19.74 -12.53
CA PHE A 451 12.95 20.94 -12.03
C PHE A 451 12.59 22.08 -12.97
N GLU A 452 12.14 23.19 -12.41
CA GLU A 452 11.42 24.23 -13.14
C GLU A 452 11.88 25.63 -12.78
N VAL A 453 11.97 26.47 -13.82
CA VAL A 453 12.10 27.93 -13.67
C VAL A 453 10.69 28.50 -13.85
N VAL A 454 10.17 29.13 -12.81
CA VAL A 454 8.78 29.59 -12.74
C VAL A 454 8.73 31.10 -12.60
N ARG A 455 7.92 31.76 -13.44
CA ARG A 455 7.60 33.18 -13.29
C ARG A 455 6.73 33.40 -12.08
N LEU A 456 7.06 34.39 -11.25
CA LEU A 456 6.22 34.75 -10.11
C LEU A 456 4.89 35.32 -10.55
N ASP A 457 4.86 36.03 -11.68
CA ASP A 457 3.62 36.46 -12.27
C ASP A 457 2.89 35.29 -12.95
N GLY A 458 1.73 34.92 -12.40
CA GLY A 458 0.87 33.85 -12.91
C GLY A 458 1.41 32.42 -12.73
N LEU A 459 2.56 32.23 -12.08
CA LEU A 459 3.18 30.91 -11.82
C LEU A 459 3.43 30.07 -13.09
N ALA A 460 3.68 30.73 -14.23
CA ALA A 460 3.97 30.05 -15.49
C ALA A 460 5.38 29.44 -15.50
N THR A 461 5.49 28.17 -15.88
CA THR A 461 6.78 27.48 -16.07
C THR A 461 7.45 27.97 -17.37
N GLU A 462 8.62 28.60 -17.28
CA GLU A 462 9.41 29.03 -18.45
C GLU A 462 10.28 27.90 -19.01
N ARG A 463 10.83 27.09 -18.11
CA ARG A 463 11.73 25.97 -18.44
C ARG A 463 11.48 24.82 -17.50
N VAL A 464 11.55 23.60 -18.04
CA VAL A 464 11.36 22.36 -17.30
C VAL A 464 12.37 21.32 -17.77
N THR A 465 12.89 20.52 -16.84
CA THR A 465 13.75 19.36 -17.12
C THR A 465 13.58 18.31 -16.03
N SER A 466 13.91 17.06 -16.32
CA SER A 466 14.04 16.00 -15.31
C SER A 466 15.44 15.95 -14.66
N ASP A 467 16.42 16.64 -15.23
CA ASP A 467 17.79 16.69 -14.73
C ASP A 467 18.20 18.12 -14.34
N VAL A 468 18.40 18.33 -13.04
CA VAL A 468 18.80 19.62 -12.45
C VAL A 468 20.12 20.16 -13.04
N SER A 469 21.00 19.28 -13.54
CA SER A 469 22.27 19.68 -14.15
C SER A 469 22.07 20.46 -15.46
N ALA A 470 20.96 20.22 -16.15
CA ALA A 470 20.60 20.85 -17.41
C ALA A 470 20.01 22.27 -17.26
N LEU A 471 19.82 22.78 -16.02
CA LEU A 471 19.33 24.13 -15.76
C LEU A 471 20.42 25.04 -15.17
N PRO A 472 21.01 25.95 -15.96
CA PRO A 472 22.05 26.87 -15.47
C PRO A 472 21.61 27.74 -14.28
N LEU A 473 20.32 28.13 -14.23
CA LEU A 473 19.79 28.91 -13.11
C LEU A 473 19.74 28.11 -11.81
N PHE A 474 19.46 26.80 -11.87
CA PHE A 474 19.55 25.93 -10.69
C PHE A 474 20.97 25.85 -10.19
N GLN A 475 21.94 25.61 -11.08
CA GLN A 475 23.35 25.52 -10.68
C GLN A 475 23.86 26.79 -9.98
N ARG A 476 23.34 27.95 -10.37
CA ARG A 476 23.78 29.26 -9.85
C ARG A 476 23.01 29.73 -8.63
N TRP A 477 21.69 29.46 -8.55
CA TRP A 477 20.79 30.14 -7.61
C TRP A 477 19.93 29.18 -6.77
N GLN A 478 20.16 27.87 -6.83
CA GLN A 478 19.50 26.96 -5.90
C GLN A 478 19.86 27.28 -4.46
N ASP A 479 18.88 27.21 -3.57
CA ASP A 479 19.06 27.45 -2.16
C ASP A 479 19.95 26.36 -1.53
N PRO A 480 21.00 26.72 -0.78
CA PRO A 480 21.89 25.74 -0.17
C PRO A 480 21.21 24.82 0.86
N ALA A 481 20.20 25.31 1.59
CA ALA A 481 19.48 24.48 2.56
C ALA A 481 18.56 23.49 1.83
N TRP A 482 17.86 23.93 0.79
CA TRP A 482 17.10 23.05 -0.10
C TRP A 482 17.99 21.96 -0.70
N LYS A 483 19.17 22.32 -1.26
CA LYS A 483 20.12 21.35 -1.83
C LYS A 483 20.52 20.25 -0.84
N ARG A 484 20.74 20.61 0.43
CA ARG A 484 21.16 19.66 1.47
C ARG A 484 20.04 18.75 1.95
N GLN A 485 18.79 19.21 1.90
CA GLN A 485 17.67 18.56 2.58
C GLN A 485 16.65 17.91 1.64
N SER A 486 16.58 18.34 0.37
CA SER A 486 15.58 17.84 -0.58
C SER A 486 15.86 16.39 -0.96
N LEU A 487 14.82 15.55 -0.87
CA LEU A 487 14.91 14.17 -1.33
C LEU A 487 14.75 14.06 -2.85
N SER A 488 14.31 15.13 -3.53
CA SER A 488 14.16 15.16 -5.00
C SER A 488 15.50 15.00 -5.74
N LEU A 489 16.60 15.32 -5.07
CA LEU A 489 17.97 15.19 -5.57
C LEU A 489 18.59 13.81 -5.30
N ARG A 490 17.94 12.93 -4.52
CA ARG A 490 18.46 11.61 -4.17
C ARG A 490 18.16 10.54 -5.20
#